data_AF-A0A8T5KJZ4-F1
#
_entry.id   AF-A0A8T5KJZ4-F1
#
_cell.length_a   1.000
_cell.length_b   1.000
_cell.length_c   1.000
_cell.angle_alpha   90.00
_cell.angle_beta   90.00
_cell.angle_gamma   90.00
#
_symmetry.space_group_name_H-M   'P 1'
#
loop_
_entity.id
_entity.type
_entity.pdbx_description
1 polymer ?
#
loop_
_entity_poly.entity_id
_entity_poly.type
_entity_poly.pdbx_seq_one_letter_code
_entity_poly.pdbx_strand_id
1 'polypeptide(L)' 'MNRSHYSLLLYLLLPLIVVKLLWRGMRSPDYLKRWGERFGLYRGDSPKIQVWLHAVSVGEFIAAV' A
#
# COMPACT_ATOMS: atom_id res chain seq x y z
N MET A 1 3.93 8.04 -30.50
CA MET A 1 4.65 7.81 -29.23
C MET A 1 4.02 6.59 -28.54
N ASN A 2 4.64 5.43 -28.64
CA ASN A 2 4.00 4.14 -28.44
C ASN A 2 3.79 3.82 -26.96
N ARG A 3 2.57 4.09 -26.46
CA ARG A 3 2.11 3.76 -25.09
C ARG A 3 2.37 2.30 -24.70
N SER A 4 2.46 1.40 -25.68
CA SER A 4 2.72 -0.04 -25.48
C SER A 4 4.03 -0.34 -24.75
N HIS A 5 5.12 0.40 -25.00
CA HIS A 5 6.41 0.15 -24.35
C HIS A 5 6.38 0.57 -22.88
N TYR A 6 5.74 1.71 -22.60
CA TYR A 6 5.54 2.19 -21.25
C TYR A 6 4.66 1.23 -20.44
N SER A 7 3.56 0.76 -21.02
CA SER A 7 2.70 -0.24 -20.38
C SER A 7 3.44 -1.56 -20.17
N LEU A 8 4.21 -2.03 -21.15
CA LEU A 8 4.98 -3.28 -21.03
C LEU A 8 6.00 -3.20 -19.90
N LEU A 9 6.75 -2.09 -19.81
CA LEU A 9 7.68 -1.83 -18.71
C LEU A 9 6.95 -1.81 -17.36
N LEU A 10 5.80 -1.14 -17.28
CA LEU A 10 4.98 -1.13 -16.05
C LEU A 10 4.51 -2.53 -15.65
N TYR A 11 4.03 -3.33 -16.61
CA TYR A 11 3.62 -4.72 -16.35
C TYR A 11 4.80 -5.60 -15.92
N LEU A 12 6.00 -5.36 -16.45
CA LEU A 12 7.21 -6.09 -16.04
C LEU A 12 7.70 -5.66 -14.65
N LEU A 13 7.52 -4.39 -14.29
CA LEU A 13 7.88 -3.84 -12.98
C LEU A 13 6.88 -4.22 -11.88
N LEU A 14 5.62 -4.47 -12.24
CA LEU A 14 4.55 -4.86 -11.32
C LEU A 14 4.90 -6.10 -10.46
N PRO A 15 5.33 -7.24 -11.03
CA PRO A 15 5.71 -8.42 -10.24
C PRO A 15 6.95 -8.16 -9.37
N LEU A 16 7.90 -7.33 -9.81
CA LEU A 16 9.06 -6.95 -8.99
C LEU A 16 8.64 -6.21 -7.72
N ILE A 17 7.62 -5.34 -7.82
CA ILE A 17 7.06 -4.63 -6.66
C ILE A 17 6.39 -5.62 -5.69
N VAL A 18 5.61 -6.58 -6.22
CA VAL A 18 4.94 -7.61 -5.41
C VAL A 18 5.96 -8.48 -4.68
N VAL A 19 7.01 -8.94 -5.37
CA VAL A 19 8.09 -9.76 -4.78
C VAL A 19 8.83 -8.98 -3.70
N LYS A 20 9.16 -7.71 -3.94
CA LYS A 20 9.80 -6.84 -2.94
C LYS A 20 8.90 -6.67 -1.70
N LEU A 21 7.60 -6.51 -1.89
CA LEU A 21 6.63 -6.41 -0.80
C LEU A 21 6.51 -7.72 -0.02
N LEU A 22 6.48 -8.86 -0.70
CA LEU A 22 6.47 -10.19 -0.08
C LEU A 22 7.73 -10.44 0.74
N TRP A 23 8.90 -10.10 0.19
CA TRP A 23 10.16 -10.26 0.91
C TRP A 23 10.22 -9.38 2.17
N ARG A 24 9.71 -8.15 2.08
CA ARG A 24 9.56 -7.26 3.26
C ARG A 24 8.53 -7.81 4.24
N GLY A 25 7.45 -8.40 3.76
CA GLY A 25 6.41 -9.03 4.58
C GLY A 25 6.86 -10.31 5.29
N MET A 26 7.75 -11.10 4.68
CA MET A 26 8.37 -12.24 5.35
C MET A 26 9.20 -11.82 6.57
N ARG A 27 9.81 -10.63 6.52
CA ARG A 27 10.63 -10.08 7.63
C ARG A 27 9.79 -9.41 8.73
N SER A 28 8.54 -9.05 8.41
CA SER A 28 7.59 -8.47 9.35
C SER A 28 6.22 -9.11 9.11
N PRO A 29 5.88 -10.22 9.79
CA PRO A 29 4.62 -10.93 9.54
C PRO A 29 3.36 -10.05 9.72
N ASP A 30 3.41 -9.00 10.55
CA ASP A 30 2.33 -7.99 10.61
C ASP A 30 2.15 -7.18 9.32
N TYR A 31 3.20 -7.06 8.49
CA TYR A 31 3.12 -6.47 7.15
C TYR A 31 2.33 -7.35 6.17
N LEU A 32 2.36 -8.68 6.34
CA LEU A 32 1.57 -9.63 5.54
C LEU A 32 0.12 -9.70 6.00
N LYS A 33 -0.17 -9.50 7.30
CA LYS A 33 -1.56 -9.46 7.81
C LYS A 33 -2.37 -8.31 7.20
N ARG A 34 -1.72 -7.18 6.91
CA ARG A 34 -2.34 -5.97 6.35
C ARG A 34 -2.17 -5.84 4.83
N TRP A 35 -1.84 -6.93 4.15
CA TRP A 35 -1.63 -6.91 2.69
C TRP A 35 -2.92 -6.62 1.94
N GLY A 36 -4.06 -7.13 2.43
CA GLY A 36 -5.39 -6.83 1.87
C GLY A 36 -5.72 -5.34 1.87
N GLU A 37 -5.45 -4.63 2.98
CA GLU A 37 -5.69 -3.18 3.10
C GLU A 37 -4.95 -2.37 2.04
N ARG A 38 -3.71 -2.78 1.68
CA ARG A 38 -2.89 -2.10 0.66
C ARG A 38 -3.48 -2.20 -0.74
N PHE A 39 -4.17 -3.29 -1.04
CA PHE A 39 -4.86 -3.51 -2.31
C PHE A 39 -6.32 -3.02 -2.28
N GLY A 40 -6.72 -2.31 -1.22
CA GLY A 40 -8.10 -1.83 -1.07
C GLY A 40 -9.10 -2.92 -0.65
N LEU A 41 -8.61 -4.12 -0.33
CA LEU A 41 -9.40 -5.24 0.18
C LEU A 41 -9.57 -5.07 1.69
N TYR A 42 -10.47 -4.16 2.08
CA TYR A 42 -10.90 -4.00 3.46
C TYR A 42 -12.02 -4.99 3.76
N ARG A 43 -11.83 -5.80 4.81
CA ARG A 43 -12.80 -6.83 5.25
C ARG A 43 -13.71 -6.36 6.40
N GLY A 44 -13.71 -5.08 6.74
CA GLY A 44 -14.53 -4.51 7.80
C GLY A 44 -15.53 -3.48 7.27
N ASP A 45 -16.63 -3.29 8.01
CA ASP A 45 -17.54 -2.18 7.80
C ASP A 45 -16.78 -0.85 7.83
N SER A 46 -17.09 0.04 6.88
CA SER A 46 -16.54 1.39 6.86
C SER A 46 -16.79 2.05 8.23
N PRO A 47 -15.75 2.57 8.92
CA PRO A 47 -15.95 3.20 10.21
C PRO A 47 -16.95 4.35 10.05
N LYS A 48 -17.97 4.39 10.92
CA LYS A 48 -19.03 5.40 10.92
C LYS A 48 -18.52 6.83 11.17
N ILE A 49 -17.25 6.99 11.52
CA ILE A 49 -16.61 8.26 11.84
C ILE A 49 -15.73 8.65 10.66
N GLN A 50 -16.19 9.61 9.87
CA GLN A 50 -15.46 10.23 8.75
C GLN A 50 -14.76 11.52 9.20
N VAL A 51 -13.90 11.45 10.22
CA VAL A 51 -13.03 12.58 10.55
C VAL A 51 -11.83 12.51 9.62
N TRP A 52 -11.77 13.41 8.64
CA TRP A 52 -10.64 13.51 7.71
C TRP A 52 -9.62 14.50 8.26
N LEU A 53 -8.50 13.98 8.75
CA LEU A 53 -7.37 14.76 9.23
C LEU A 53 -6.34 14.87 8.11
N HIS A 54 -6.03 16.09 7.69
CA HIS A 54 -4.96 16.33 6.74
C HIS A 54 -3.64 16.55 7.51
N ALA A 55 -2.72 15.59 7.42
CA ALA A 55 -1.39 15.70 8.00
C ALA A 55 -0.36 15.98 6.90
N VAL A 56 0.54 16.94 7.15
CA VAL A 56 1.67 17.27 6.25
C VAL A 56 2.69 16.11 6.22
N SER A 57 2.80 15.35 7.30
CA SER A 57 3.66 14.18 7.41
C SER A 57 3.03 13.08 8.26
N VAL A 58 3.05 11.84 7.76
CA VAL A 58 2.58 10.66 8.51
C VAL A 58 3.43 10.41 9.77
N GLY A 59 4.73 10.72 9.70
CA GLY A 59 5.64 10.51 10.83
C GLY A 59 5.37 11.44 12.01
N GLU A 60 5.11 12.73 11.72
CA GLU A 60 4.78 13.72 12.74
C GLU A 60 3.42 13.43 13.39
N PHE A 61 2.46 12.91 12.62
CA PHE A 61 1.15 12.54 13.14
C PHE A 61 1.20 11.34 14.09
N ILE A 62 1.97 10.29 13.75
CA ILE A 62 2.11 9.11 14.61
C ILE A 62 2.87 9.44 15.90
N ALA A 63 3.81 10.39 15.87
CA ALA A 63 4.57 10.80 17.05
C ALA A 63 3.76 11.67 18.03
N ALA A 64 2.69 12.31 17.57
CA ALA A 64 1.85 13.19 18.36
C ALA A 64 0.68 12.47 19.08
N VAL A 65 0.42 11.21 18.74
CA VAL A 65 -0.58 10.32 19.36
C VAL A 65 0.11 9.37 20.34
#